data_AF-A0A7X7UX64-F1
#
_entry.id   AF-A0A7X7UX64-F1
#
_cell.length_a   1.000
_cell.length_b   1.000
_cell.length_c   1.000
_cell.angle_alpha   90.00
_cell.angle_beta   90.00
_cell.angle_gamma   90.00
#
_symmetry.space_group_name_H-M   'P 1'
#
loop_
_entity.id
_entity.type
_entity.pdbx_description
1 polymer ?
#
loop_
_entity_poly.entity_id
_entity_poly.type
_entity_poly.pdbx_seq_one_letter_code
_entity_poly.pdbx_strand_id
1 'polypeptide(L)'
;MKQVVAKINNPLSDLISDEVYEILFTHGLIDEKSVRDYQIRKKFKQLRSNKISAGDAIDSIREEYPYLQFDTIRKIVYQIHK
;
A
#
# COMPACT_ATOMS: atom_id res chain seq x y z
N MET A 1 -6.49 31.57 13.36
CA MET A 1 -5.31 30.97 12.70
C MET A 1 -5.81 29.92 11.74
N LYS A 2 -5.62 30.07 10.42
CA LYS A 2 -5.93 29.00 9.47
C LYS A 2 -4.79 28.00 9.55
N GLN A 3 -5.03 26.85 10.18
CA GLN A 3 -4.08 25.75 10.14
C GLN A 3 -3.90 25.36 8.67
N VAL A 4 -2.67 25.47 8.17
CA VAL A 4 -2.28 24.89 6.89
C VAL A 4 -2.23 23.39 7.14
N VAL A 5 -3.36 22.72 6.98
CA VAL A 5 -3.42 21.25 7.01
C VAL A 5 -2.69 20.82 5.75
N ALA A 6 -1.43 20.40 5.89
CA ALA A 6 -0.74 19.69 4.83
C ALA A 6 -1.65 18.54 4.42
N LYS A 7 -1.95 18.39 3.12
CA LYS A 7 -2.73 17.24 2.64
C LYS A 7 -1.99 15.97 3.06
N ILE A 8 -2.49 15.31 4.10
CA ILE A 8 -1.97 14.03 4.54
C ILE A 8 -2.34 13.03 3.46
N ASN A 9 -1.35 12.44 2.82
CA ASN A 9 -1.59 11.41 1.82
C ASN A 9 -1.86 10.10 2.57
N ASN A 10 -3.11 9.89 3.01
CA ASN A 10 -3.52 8.72 3.78
C ASN A 10 -3.55 7.45 2.89
N PRO A 11 -2.58 6.54 3.06
CA PRO A 11 -2.46 5.32 2.27
C PRO A 11 -3.57 4.31 2.56
N LEU A 12 -4.34 4.51 3.65
CA LEU A 12 -5.43 3.67 4.13
C LEU A 12 -6.79 4.40 4.07
N SER A 13 -6.92 5.40 3.19
CA SER A 13 -8.12 6.24 3.07
C SER A 13 -9.41 5.50 2.70
N ASP A 14 -9.31 4.27 2.20
CA ASP A 14 -10.45 3.38 1.97
C ASP A 14 -10.86 2.55 3.19
N LEU A 15 -10.07 2.58 4.26
CA LEU A 15 -10.33 1.88 5.52
C LEU A 15 -10.63 2.84 6.68
N ILE A 16 -9.90 3.95 6.76
CA ILE A 16 -9.95 4.90 7.88
C ILE A 16 -9.85 6.34 7.37
N SER A 17 -10.43 7.28 8.12
CA SER A 17 -10.33 8.72 7.81
C SER A 17 -8.90 9.24 8.01
N ASP A 18 -8.59 10.36 7.39
CA ASP A 18 -7.29 11.02 7.50
C ASP A 18 -6.95 11.38 8.95
N GLU A 19 -7.96 11.81 9.73
CA GLU A 19 -7.83 12.09 11.15
C GLU A 19 -7.42 10.85 11.95
N VAL A 20 -8.07 9.70 11.71
CA VAL A 20 -7.72 8.45 12.39
C VAL A 20 -6.32 7.98 11.98
N TYR A 21 -5.98 8.09 10.69
CA TYR A 21 -4.64 7.76 10.20
C TYR A 21 -3.56 8.62 10.87
N GLU A 22 -3.77 9.93 10.98
CA GLU A 22 -2.84 10.86 11.61
C GLU A 22 -2.61 10.53 13.09
N ILE A 23 -3.68 10.24 13.85
CA ILE A 23 -3.57 9.84 15.26
C ILE A 23 -2.76 8.54 15.38
N LEU A 24 -3.10 7.52 14.60
CA LEU A 24 -2.38 6.24 14.69
C LEU A 24 -0.91 6.38 14.27
N PHE A 25 -0.63 7.18 13.22
CA PHE A 25 0.71 7.41 12.72
C PHE A 25 1.58 8.18 13.72
N THR A 26 1.07 9.29 14.27
CA THR A 26 1.81 10.13 15.23
C THR A 26 2.10 9.42 16.55
N HIS A 27 1.25 8.47 16.95
CA HIS A 27 1.47 7.62 18.12
C HIS A 27 2.33 6.38 17.84
N GLY A 28 2.83 6.19 16.61
CA GLY A 28 3.65 5.02 16.26
C GLY A 28 2.89 3.70 16.26
N LEU A 29 1.56 3.73 16.08
CA LEU A 29 0.69 2.56 16.05
C LEU A 29 0.52 1.97 14.64
N ILE A 30 1.13 2.59 13.63
CA ILE A 30 1.11 2.12 12.24
C ILE A 30 2.45 1.46 11.90
N ASP A 31 2.39 0.19 11.49
CA ASP A 31 3.53 -0.50 10.87
C ASP A 31 3.61 -0.15 9.38
N GLU A 32 4.63 0.63 9.01
CA GLU A 32 4.88 1.07 7.63
C GLU A 32 5.01 -0.10 6.66
N LYS A 33 5.61 -1.23 7.11
CA LYS A 33 5.75 -2.42 6.29
C LYS A 33 4.38 -3.01 5.93
N SER A 34 3.48 -3.14 6.90
CA SER A 34 2.13 -3.64 6.69
C SER A 34 1.30 -2.70 5.80
N VAL A 35 1.45 -1.38 5.96
CA VAL A 35 0.80 -0.39 5.09
C VAL A 35 1.28 -0.54 3.64
N ARG A 36 2.59 -0.65 3.42
CA ARG A 36 3.15 -0.90 2.09
C ARG A 36 2.61 -2.20 1.49
N ASP A 37 2.64 -3.28 2.26
CA ASP A 37 2.19 -4.59 1.81
C ASP A 37 0.69 -4.56 1.44
N TYR A 38 -0.12 -3.79 2.17
CA TYR A 38 -1.52 -3.52 1.83
C TYR A 38 -1.65 -2.77 0.50
N GLN A 39 -0.90 -1.69 0.29
CA GLN A 39 -0.91 -0.94 -0.97
C GLN A 39 -0.51 -1.81 -2.17
N ILE A 40 0.53 -2.64 -2.02
CA ILE A 40 0.98 -3.59 -3.03
C ILE A 40 -0.15 -4.56 -3.39
N ARG A 41 -0.85 -5.13 -2.41
CA ARG A 41 -2.00 -6.02 -2.66
C ARG A 41 -3.14 -5.30 -3.37
N LYS A 42 -3.44 -4.06 -2.97
CA LYS A 42 -4.48 -3.24 -3.59
C LYS A 42 -4.17 -2.96 -5.07
N LYS A 43 -2.94 -2.53 -5.36
CA LYS A 43 -2.47 -2.30 -6.73
C LYS A 43 -2.49 -3.58 -7.56
N PHE A 44 -2.00 -4.69 -7.02
CA PHE A 44 -2.03 -5.98 -7.70
C PHE A 44 -3.46 -6.39 -8.08
N LYS A 45 -4.42 -6.27 -7.14
CA LYS A 45 -5.83 -6.55 -7.42
C LYS A 45 -6.39 -5.67 -8.55
N GLN A 46 -6.05 -4.38 -8.58
CA GLN A 46 -6.46 -3.46 -9.65
C GLN A 46 -5.86 -3.85 -11.01
N LEU A 47 -4.58 -4.21 -11.06
CA LEU A 47 -3.93 -4.66 -12.30
C LEU A 47 -4.57 -5.96 -12.82
N ARG A 48 -4.88 -6.89 -11.90
CA ARG A 48 -5.57 -8.14 -12.24
C ARG A 48 -6.99 -7.92 -12.73
N SER A 49 -7.75 -6.97 -12.17
CA SER A 49 -9.08 -6.61 -12.69
C SER A 49 -9.01 -6.00 -14.10
N ASN A 50 -7.89 -5.35 -14.43
CA ASN A 50 -7.60 -4.81 -15.76
C ASN A 50 -7.05 -5.88 -16.74
N LYS A 51 -7.14 -7.17 -16.39
CA LYS A 51 -6.70 -8.32 -17.19
C LYS A 51 -5.18 -8.39 -17.47
N ILE A 52 -4.36 -7.66 -16.71
CA ILE A 52 -2.90 -7.76 -16.79
C ILE A 52 -2.46 -9.11 -16.22
N SER A 53 -1.48 -9.76 -16.84
CA SER A 53 -0.96 -11.05 -16.38
C SER A 53 -0.35 -10.95 -14.97
N ALA A 54 -0.25 -12.05 -14.24
CA ALA A 54 0.28 -12.00 -12.87
C ALA A 54 1.77 -11.59 -12.86
N GLY A 55 2.56 -12.07 -13.82
CA GLY A 55 3.97 -11.70 -13.97
C GLY A 55 4.11 -10.21 -14.27
N ASP A 56 3.42 -9.72 -15.30
CA ASP A 56 3.49 -8.31 -15.70
C ASP A 56 2.97 -7.38 -14.59
N ALA A 57 1.96 -7.79 -13.85
CA ALA A 57 1.46 -7.02 -12.71
C ALA A 57 2.50 -6.92 -11.58
N ILE A 58 3.24 -8.01 -11.30
CA ILE A 58 4.33 -7.99 -10.31
C ILE A 58 5.48 -7.12 -10.80
N ASP A 59 5.86 -7.20 -12.07
CA ASP A 59 6.92 -6.36 -12.64
C ASP A 59 6.54 -4.87 -12.64
N SER A 60 5.28 -4.54 -12.97
CA SER A 60 4.78 -3.16 -12.87
C SER A 60 4.83 -2.62 -11.43
N ILE A 61 4.47 -3.44 -10.44
CA ILE A 61 4.62 -3.05 -9.02
C ILE A 61 6.09 -2.89 -8.66
N ARG A 62 6.99 -3.71 -9.19
CA ARG A 62 8.43 -3.60 -8.95
C ARG A 62 9.01 -2.27 -9.42
N GLU A 63 8.45 -1.68 -10.48
CA GLU A 63 8.85 -0.33 -10.92
C GLU A 63 8.52 0.74 -9.87
N GLU A 64 7.41 0.60 -9.13
CA GLU A 64 7.03 1.49 -8.03
C GLU A 64 7.80 1.21 -6.73
N TYR A 65 8.28 -0.03 -6.54
CA TYR A 65 9.06 -0.47 -5.39
C TYR A 65 10.39 -1.13 -5.81
N PRO A 66 11.36 -0.40 -6.38
CA PRO A 66 12.57 -0.97 -6.97
C PRO A 66 13.46 -1.73 -5.98
N TYR A 67 13.32 -1.45 -4.69
CA TYR A 67 14.04 -2.10 -3.60
C TYR A 67 13.47 -3.49 -3.25
N LEU A 68 12.30 -3.85 -3.76
CA LEU A 68 11.70 -5.17 -3.55
C LEU A 68 12.03 -6.09 -4.73
N GLN A 69 12.47 -7.30 -4.41
CA GLN A 69 12.65 -8.35 -5.42
C GLN A 69 11.31 -8.89 -5.91
N PHE A 70 11.28 -9.40 -7.15
CA PHE A 70 10.08 -10.02 -7.74
C PHE A 70 9.44 -11.07 -6.81
N ASP A 71 10.25 -11.98 -6.25
CA ASP A 71 9.77 -12.99 -5.31
C ASP A 71 9.20 -12.42 -4.01
N THR A 72 9.73 -11.28 -3.56
CA THR A 72 9.21 -10.58 -2.38
C THR A 72 7.83 -10.02 -2.66
N ILE A 73 7.63 -9.36 -3.80
CA ILE A 73 6.32 -8.85 -4.22
C ILE A 73 5.35 -10.02 -4.42
N ARG A 74 5.79 -11.09 -5.08
CA ARG A 74 5.01 -12.33 -5.25
C ARG A 74 4.52 -12.87 -3.90
N LYS A 75 5.41 -12.97 -2.90
CA LYS A 75 5.02 -13.38 -1.54
C LYS A 75 4.00 -12.43 -0.93
N ILE A 76 4.19 -11.12 -1.05
CA ILE A 76 3.24 -10.12 -0.52
C ILE A 76 1.85 -10.29 -1.15
N VAL A 77 1.75 -10.43 -2.49
CA VAL A 77 0.45 -10.48 -3.17
C VAL A 77 -0.28 -11.80 -2.98
N TYR A 78 0.44 -12.91 -2.76
CA TYR A 78 -0.17 -14.24 -2.60
C TYR A 78 -0.26 -14.74 -1.15
N GLN A 79 0.59 -14.29 -0.22
CA GLN A 79 0.47 -14.67 1.19
C GLN A 79 -0.65 -13.87 1.82
N ILE A 80 -1.86 -14.42 1.87
CA ILE A 80 -2.89 -13.94 2.79
C ILE A 80 -2.40 -14.34 4.18
N HIS A 81 -1.84 -13.41 4.96
CA HIS A 81 -1.69 -13.66 6.39
C HIS A 81 -3.10 -13.89 6.93
N LYS A 82 -3.34 -15.12 7.42
CA LYS A 82 -4.51 -15.47 8.22
C LYS A 82 -4.43 -14.76 9.57
#